data_AF-A8MIN4-F1
#
_entry.id   AF-A8MIN4-F1
#
_cell.length_a   1.000
_cell.length_b   1.000
_cell.length_c   1.000
_cell.angle_alpha   90.00
_cell.angle_beta   90.00
_cell.angle_gamma   90.00
#
_symmetry.space_group_name_H-M   'P 1'
#
loop_
_entity.id
_entity.type
_entity.pdbx_description
1 polymer ?
#
loop_
_entity_poly.entity_id
_entity_poly.type
_entity_poly.pdbx_seq_one_letter_code
_entity_poly.pdbx_strand_id
1 'polypeptide(L)' 'MKREDIHNFIENLDQEHQFFNGIDEINQYNVNAIAELIQYYNMKIYKDPIYKKSEIRQAIKTYFASCR' A
#
# COMPACT_ATOMS: atom_id res chain seq x y z
N MET A 1 14.15 -5.75 8.16
CA MET A 1 12.72 -5.42 7.94
C MET A 1 12.01 -6.69 7.55
N LYS A 2 11.10 -7.16 8.40
CA LYS A 2 10.32 -8.38 8.16
C LYS A 2 9.10 -8.02 7.33
N ARG A 3 8.54 -8.98 6.60
CA ARG A 3 7.28 -8.82 5.84
C ARG A 3 6.11 -8.28 6.69
N GLU A 4 6.16 -8.43 8.01
CA GLU A 4 5.18 -7.88 8.95
C GLU A 4 5.06 -6.35 8.86
N ASP A 5 6.12 -5.63 8.46
CA ASP A 5 6.13 -4.16 8.46
C ASP A 5 5.22 -3.54 7.39
N ILE A 6 5.11 -4.16 6.21
CA ILE A 6 4.38 -3.54 5.09
C ILE A 6 2.86 -3.66 5.23
N HIS A 7 2.37 -4.76 5.83
CA HIS A 7 0.94 -4.93 6.06
C HIS A 7 0.45 -3.90 7.10
N ASN A 8 1.16 -3.78 8.22
CA ASN A 8 0.90 -2.77 9.24
C ASN A 8 0.99 -1.35 8.65
N PHE A 9 1.96 -1.10 7.77
CA PHE A 9 2.07 0.20 7.09
C PHE A 9 0.83 0.52 6.24
N ILE A 10 0.35 -0.43 5.44
CA ILE A 10 -0.85 -0.23 4.59
C ILE A 10 -2.11 -0.05 5.45
N GLU A 11 -2.24 -0.81 6.54
CA GLU A 11 -3.35 -0.64 7.49
C GLU A 11 -3.33 0.73 8.15
N ASN A 12 -2.17 1.18 8.66
CA ASN A 12 -2.03 2.51 9.27
C ASN A 12 -2.28 3.62 8.25
N LEU A 13 -1.79 3.46 7.01
CA LEU A 13 -2.02 4.40 5.93
C LEU A 13 -3.52 4.64 5.71
N ASP A 14 -4.33 3.58 5.75
CA ASP A 14 -5.78 3.73 5.62
C ASP A 14 -6.45 4.26 6.89
N GLN A 15 -6.08 3.75 8.07
CA GLN A 15 -6.69 4.16 9.34
C GLN A 15 -6.43 5.62 9.69
N GLU A 16 -5.21 6.13 9.47
CA GLU A 16 -4.84 7.49 9.84
C GLU A 16 -5.22 8.53 8.79
N HIS A 17 -5.23 8.14 7.51
CA HIS A 17 -5.41 9.08 6.41
C HIS A 17 -6.65 8.82 5.54
N GLN A 18 -7.45 7.80 5.86
CA GLN A 18 -8.59 7.36 5.04
C GLN A 18 -8.18 7.17 3.57
N PHE A 19 -6.98 6.62 3.37
CA PHE A 19 -6.28 6.64 2.08
C PHE A 19 -7.04 5.89 0.98
N PHE A 20 -7.79 4.84 1.34
CA PHE A 20 -8.63 4.07 0.42
C PHE A 20 -10.11 4.43 0.49
N ASN A 21 -10.48 5.53 1.16
CA ASN A 21 -11.88 5.95 1.25
C ASN A 21 -12.48 6.20 -0.15
N GLY A 22 -13.66 5.62 -0.39
CA GLY A 22 -14.34 5.64 -1.69
C GLY A 22 -13.81 4.64 -2.72
N ILE A 23 -12.88 3.75 -2.34
CA ILE A 23 -12.43 2.62 -3.17
C ILE A 23 -13.15 1.35 -2.71
N ASP A 24 -14.27 1.03 -3.35
CA ASP A 24 -15.06 -0.16 -3.02
C ASP A 24 -14.47 -1.46 -3.58
N GLU A 25 -13.75 -1.37 -4.71
CA GLU A 25 -13.06 -2.51 -5.31
C GLU A 25 -11.71 -2.10 -5.89
N ILE A 26 -10.74 -3.02 -5.74
CA ILE A 26 -9.42 -2.90 -6.33
C ILE A 26 -9.34 -3.77 -7.58
N ASN A 27 -9.02 -3.14 -8.72
CA ASN A 27 -8.66 -3.84 -9.95
C ASN A 27 -7.15 -3.71 -10.23
N GLN A 28 -6.65 -4.45 -11.23
CA GLN A 28 -5.22 -4.51 -11.56
C GLN A 28 -4.61 -3.14 -11.93
N TYR A 29 -5.40 -2.22 -12.48
CA TYR A 29 -4.93 -0.88 -12.86
C TYR A 29 -4.80 0.00 -11.62
N ASN A 30 -5.82 -0.01 -10.75
CA ASN A 30 -5.86 0.78 -9.52
C ASN A 30 -4.72 0.36 -8.58
N VAL A 31 -4.47 -0.95 -8.43
CA VAL A 31 -3.38 -1.49 -7.59
C VAL A 31 -2.01 -1.04 -8.04
N ASN A 32 -1.76 -1.03 -9.35
CA ASN A 32 -0.45 -0.64 -9.87
C ASN A 32 -0.20 0.86 -9.65
N ALA A 33 -1.20 1.70 -9.87
CA ALA A 33 -1.11 3.16 -9.66
C ALA A 33 -0.94 3.51 -8.17
N ILE A 34 -1.72 2.89 -7.29
CA ILE A 34 -1.58 3.04 -5.83
C ILE A 34 -0.18 2.61 -5.37
N ALA A 35 0.32 1.48 -5.87
CA ALA A 35 1.63 1.00 -5.48
C ALA A 35 2.77 1.94 -5.95
N GLU A 36 2.63 2.57 -7.12
CA GLU A 36 3.56 3.62 -7.57
C GLU A 36 3.53 4.83 -6.66
N LEU A 37 2.33 5.28 -6.29
CA LEU A 37 2.16 6.45 -5.44
C LEU A 37 2.81 6.24 -4.07
N ILE A 38 2.56 5.09 -3.44
CA ILE A 38 3.17 4.71 -2.15
C ILE A 38 4.69 4.63 -2.29
N GLN A 39 5.18 4.00 -3.37
CA GLN A 39 6.62 3.90 -3.62
C GLN A 39 7.27 5.28 -3.80
N TYR A 40 6.61 6.19 -4.51
CA TYR A 40 7.06 7.57 -4.68
C TYR A 40 7.13 8.33 -3.35
N TYR A 41 6.12 8.22 -2.49
CA TYR A 41 6.14 8.85 -1.16
C TYR A 41 7.28 8.32 -0.30
N ASN A 42 7.48 7.00 -0.31
CA ASN A 42 8.59 6.37 0.40
C ASN A 42 9.94 6.91 -0.06
N MET A 43 10.16 7.02 -1.36
CA MET A 43 11.39 7.60 -1.91
C MET A 43 11.55 9.08 -1.53
N LYS A 44 10.47 9.86 -1.54
CA LYS A 44 10.51 11.27 -1.16
C LYS A 44 10.94 11.47 0.30
N ILE A 45 10.50 10.61 1.20
CA ILE A 45 10.77 10.71 2.64
C ILE A 45 12.12 10.07 3.00
N TYR A 46 12.38 8.87 2.51
CA TYR A 46 13.52 8.04 2.93
C TYR A 46 14.70 8.06 1.95
N LYS A 47 14.58 8.78 0.82
CA LYS A 47 15.56 8.85 -0.29
C LYS A 47 15.86 7.52 -1.00
N ASP A 48 15.19 6.44 -0.60
CA ASP A 48 15.31 5.08 -1.14
C ASP A 48 13.96 4.37 -1.00
N PRO A 49 13.50 3.54 -1.97
CA PRO A 49 12.28 2.77 -1.78
C PRO A 49 12.45 1.69 -0.71
N ILE A 50 11.94 1.97 0.49
CA ILE A 50 11.92 1.03 1.63
C ILE A 50 11.16 -0.27 1.34
N TYR A 51 10.27 -0.27 0.34
CA TYR A 51 9.55 -1.44 -0.15
C TYR A 51 9.60 -1.51 -1.67
N LYS A 52 9.70 -2.73 -2.21
CA LYS A 52 9.53 -2.96 -3.64
C LYS A 52 8.07 -2.79 -4.02
N LYS A 53 7.81 -2.28 -5.23
CA LYS A 53 6.47 -2.20 -5.81
C LYS A 53 5.69 -3.52 -5.75
N SER A 54 6.35 -4.66 -5.92
CA SER A 54 5.72 -5.98 -5.79
C SER A 54 5.21 -6.27 -4.38
N GLU A 55 5.94 -5.86 -3.35
CA GLU A 55 5.58 -6.05 -1.96
C GLU A 55 4.37 -5.18 -1.61
N ILE A 56 4.38 -3.91 -2.04
CA ILE A 56 3.27 -2.98 -1.86
C ILE A 56 1.99 -3.53 -2.49
N ARG A 57 2.07 -4.02 -3.74
CA ARG A 57 0.90 -4.63 -4.42
C ARG A 57 0.34 -5.83 -3.66
N GLN A 58 1.20 -6.68 -3.10
CA GLN A 58 0.76 -7.85 -2.35
C GLN A 58 0.10 -7.44 -1.02
N ALA A 59 0.64 -6.43 -0.34
CA ALA A 59 0.09 -5.91 0.89
C ALA A 59 -1.31 -5.29 0.68
N ILE A 60 -1.46 -4.45 -0.35
CA ILE A 60 -2.75 -3.88 -0.75
C ILE A 60 -3.78 -4.99 -1.05
N LYS A 61 -3.41 -6.00 -1.86
CA LYS A 61 -4.33 -7.11 -2.15
C LYS A 61 -4.77 -7.86 -0.90
N THR A 62 -3.85 -8.03 0.05
CA THR A 62 -4.13 -8.72 1.31
C THR A 62 -5.09 -7.90 2.17
N TYR A 63 -4.87 -6.58 2.28
CA TYR A 63 -5.74 -5.65 3.00
C TYR A 63 -7.20 -5.72 2.52
N PHE A 64 -7.41 -5.60 1.21
CA PHE A 64 -8.76 -5.68 0.63
C PHE A 64 -9.37 -7.09 0.68
N ALA A 65 -8.56 -8.15 0.79
CA ALA A 65 -9.04 -9.51 1.00
C ALA A 65 -9.45 -9.77 2.45
N SER A 66 -8.84 -9.09 3.43
CA SER A 66 -9.18 -9.18 4.86
C SER A 66 -10.33 -8.27 5.29
N CYS A 67 -10.64 -7.22 4.53
CA CYS A 67 -11.79 -6.33 4.78
C CYS A 67 -13.14 -6.90 4.27
N ARG A 68 -13.18 -8.18 3.85
CA ARG A 68 -14.40 -8.90 3.44
C ARG A 68 -14.90 -9.86 4.52
#